data_AF-A0A1V5Z4Q3-F1
#
_entry.id   AF-A0A1V5Z4Q3-F1
#
_cell.length_a   1.000
_cell.length_b   1.000
_cell.length_c   1.000
_cell.angle_alpha   90.00
_cell.angle_beta   90.00
_cell.angle_gamma   90.00
#
_symmetry.space_group_name_H-M   'P 1'
#
loop_
_entity.id
_entity.type
_entity.pdbx_description
1 polymer ?
#
loop_
_entity_poly.entity_id
_entity_poly.type
_entity_poly.pdbx_seq_one_letter_code
_entity_poly.pdbx_strand_id
1 'polypeptide(L)'
;MANPIKTEGVLLLSGLRYLLPGLLGLVVLLVYACSRPRQGFRFRLLPLGAYIGAVLTCPDLTPLFLVLMVLEGCFFWEVPGRSRRLWPIVIVGLAMYFISGQWAMEGAWQPARVFVPLYLVLYPIGLLPDTVAFFESWPVLGWGCGMMLIALALLLMRGARTPLFTFGLLGAVSFRLLQGGRGVDPVTLAGGGILVIPLALLSLAVAGGFQALLERPRWRASVVRLSTLFCVVAMACQGWTNVHWLQGGHAVRRFRQAAMEKAAQHPGQLLAVAPDLQYSGTVPVMYSQSVYYDTPFSTALPVTGLMPLSLAMPATIDVLHYSPEKMTVSVRGYTSAEQEKPRLFSRAWWQRRNRPPEPVRLDLEAGARPFPAVRIPYE
;
A
#
# COMPACT_ATOMS: atom_id res chain seq x y z
N MET A 1 -19.41 1.86 -2.71
CA MET A 1 -19.47 2.26 -1.28
C MET A 1 -18.49 1.49 -0.40
N ALA A 2 -17.97 0.32 -0.80
CA ALA A 2 -17.00 -0.46 -0.02
C ALA A 2 -15.51 -0.15 -0.30
N ASN A 3 -15.15 1.08 -0.69
CA ASN A 3 -13.73 1.43 -0.84
C ASN A 3 -13.24 2.05 0.48
N PRO A 4 -12.41 1.35 1.29
CA PRO A 4 -11.88 1.85 2.57
C PRO A 4 -11.00 3.10 2.46
N ILE A 5 -10.65 3.56 1.27
CA ILE A 5 -10.15 4.94 1.08
C ILE A 5 -11.18 5.98 1.57
N LYS A 6 -12.47 5.62 1.61
CA LYS A 6 -13.56 6.46 2.13
C LYS A 6 -13.82 6.31 3.63
N THR A 7 -13.28 5.31 4.32
CA THR A 7 -13.62 5.10 5.73
C THR A 7 -13.15 6.25 6.62
N GLU A 8 -12.00 6.87 6.33
CA GLU A 8 -11.57 8.08 7.06
C GLU A 8 -12.55 9.26 6.85
N GLY A 9 -13.04 9.44 5.62
CA GLY A 9 -13.96 10.53 5.28
C GLY A 9 -15.39 10.33 5.79
N VAL A 10 -15.79 9.11 6.12
CA VAL A 10 -17.14 8.77 6.60
C VAL A 10 -17.18 8.57 8.11
N LEU A 11 -16.12 8.05 8.72
CA LEU A 11 -16.07 7.71 10.14
C LEU A 11 -15.51 8.84 11.03
N LEU A 12 -14.77 9.80 10.47
CA LEU A 12 -14.27 10.95 11.23
C LEU A 12 -15.24 12.14 11.11
N LEU A 13 -15.49 12.85 12.23
CA LEU A 13 -16.21 14.14 12.25
C LEU A 13 -15.53 15.22 11.36
N SER A 14 -14.23 15.09 11.13
CA SER A 14 -13.45 15.92 10.18
C SER A 14 -13.57 15.46 8.72
N GLY A 15 -14.38 14.44 8.43
CA GLY A 15 -14.55 13.81 7.13
C GLY A 15 -14.99 14.74 6.00
N LEU A 16 -15.70 15.82 6.35
CA LEU A 16 -16.07 16.90 5.42
C LEU A 16 -14.84 17.50 4.71
N ARG A 17 -13.70 17.58 5.42
CA ARG A 17 -12.43 18.07 4.86
C ARG A 17 -11.92 17.21 3.71
N TYR A 18 -12.26 15.92 3.67
CA TYR A 18 -11.84 14.99 2.63
C TYR A 18 -12.87 14.85 1.50
N LEU A 19 -14.17 15.03 1.81
CA LEU A 19 -15.25 14.94 0.82
C LEU A 19 -15.44 16.25 0.03
N LEU A 20 -15.22 17.41 0.66
CA LEU A 20 -15.40 18.72 0.04
C LEU A 20 -14.50 18.92 -1.19
N PRO A 21 -13.19 18.60 -1.17
CA PRO A 21 -12.36 18.67 -2.37
C PRO A 21 -12.90 17.77 -3.48
N GLY A 22 -13.33 16.55 -3.14
CA GLY A 22 -13.93 15.62 -4.08
C GLY A 22 -15.18 16.19 -4.77
N LEU A 23 -16.10 16.75 -3.98
CA LEU A 23 -17.30 17.41 -4.50
C LEU A 23 -16.95 18.59 -5.40
N LEU A 24 -16.14 19.53 -4.92
CA LEU A 24 -15.74 20.72 -5.68
C LEU A 24 -15.03 20.35 -6.99
N GLY A 25 -14.12 19.37 -6.96
CA GLY A 25 -13.43 18.89 -8.15
C GLY A 25 -14.41 18.31 -9.20
N LEU A 26 -15.38 17.51 -8.77
CA LEU A 26 -16.41 16.97 -9.67
C LEU A 26 -17.34 18.06 -10.21
N VAL A 27 -17.69 19.06 -9.40
CA VAL A 27 -18.48 20.21 -9.85
C VAL A 27 -17.72 21.00 -10.91
N VAL A 28 -16.43 21.25 -10.75
CA VAL A 28 -15.61 21.95 -11.77
C VAL A 28 -15.59 21.17 -13.07
N LEU A 29 -15.38 19.84 -13.02
CA LEU A 29 -15.41 18.99 -14.22
C LEU A 29 -16.78 19.04 -14.92
N LEU A 30 -17.87 18.98 -14.16
CA LEU A 30 -19.23 19.06 -14.68
C LEU A 30 -19.53 20.43 -15.31
N VAL A 31 -19.18 21.52 -14.61
CA VAL A 31 -19.34 22.89 -15.12
C VAL A 31 -18.55 23.08 -16.40
N TYR A 32 -17.32 22.56 -16.47
CA TYR A 32 -16.53 22.59 -17.70
C TYR A 32 -17.23 21.84 -18.82
N ALA A 33 -17.60 20.57 -18.61
CA ALA A 33 -18.24 19.74 -19.62
C ALA A 33 -19.57 20.34 -20.15
N CYS A 34 -20.44 20.84 -19.26
CA CYS A 34 -21.73 21.41 -19.63
C CYS A 34 -21.63 22.77 -20.31
N SER A 35 -20.64 23.58 -19.93
CA SER A 35 -20.45 24.92 -20.52
C SER A 35 -19.63 24.89 -21.81
N ARG A 36 -18.86 23.83 -22.06
CA ARG A 36 -17.99 23.71 -23.24
C ARG A 36 -18.72 23.81 -24.59
N PRO A 37 -19.87 23.15 -24.81
CA PRO A 37 -20.59 23.24 -26.09
C PRO A 37 -21.32 24.59 -26.28
N ARG A 38 -21.48 25.40 -25.23
CA ARG A 38 -22.20 26.69 -25.30
C ARG A 38 -21.24 27.83 -25.65
N GLN A 39 -21.63 28.67 -26.61
CA GLN A 39 -20.76 29.73 -27.15
C GLN A 39 -20.82 31.09 -26.41
N GLY A 40 -21.76 31.28 -25.47
CA GLY A 40 -21.97 32.55 -24.77
C GLY A 40 -20.83 32.97 -23.82
N PHE A 41 -20.59 34.28 -23.69
CA PHE A 41 -19.54 34.86 -22.84
C PHE A 41 -19.60 34.38 -21.38
N ARG A 42 -20.82 34.33 -20.79
CA ARG A 42 -21.03 33.80 -19.44
C ARG A 42 -20.55 32.36 -19.31
N PHE A 43 -20.80 31.53 -20.31
CA PHE A 43 -20.33 30.15 -20.32
C PHE A 43 -18.82 30.08 -20.46
N ARG A 44 -18.16 31.00 -21.19
CA ARG A 44 -16.69 31.03 -21.30
C ARG A 44 -15.97 31.27 -19.97
N LEU A 45 -16.47 32.20 -19.15
CA LEU A 45 -15.85 32.54 -17.87
C LEU A 45 -16.22 31.59 -16.73
N LEU A 46 -17.37 30.93 -16.80
CA LEU A 46 -17.89 30.08 -15.73
C LEU A 46 -16.91 28.96 -15.29
N PRO A 47 -16.23 28.21 -16.18
CA PRO A 47 -15.27 27.19 -15.76
C PRO A 47 -14.03 27.76 -15.09
N LEU A 48 -13.55 28.92 -15.55
CA LEU A 48 -12.41 29.60 -14.94
C LEU A 48 -12.78 30.06 -13.53
N GLY A 49 -13.95 30.68 -13.37
CA GLY A 49 -14.46 31.10 -12.06
C GLY A 49 -14.67 29.91 -11.10
N ALA A 50 -15.27 28.82 -11.59
CA ALA A 50 -15.46 27.60 -10.82
C ALA A 50 -14.13 26.98 -10.39
N TYR A 51 -13.15 26.91 -11.28
CA TYR A 51 -11.81 26.40 -10.99
C TYR A 51 -11.08 27.28 -9.95
N ILE A 52 -11.07 28.60 -10.14
CA ILE A 52 -10.47 29.55 -9.20
C ILE A 52 -11.12 29.41 -7.82
N GLY A 53 -12.46 29.41 -7.76
CA GLY A 53 -13.19 29.26 -6.50
C GLY A 53 -12.87 27.93 -5.79
N ALA A 54 -12.78 26.83 -6.54
CA ALA A 54 -12.43 25.53 -6.01
C ALA A 54 -10.99 25.48 -5.47
N VAL A 55 -10.01 26.03 -6.20
CA VAL A 55 -8.60 26.06 -5.79
C VAL A 55 -8.38 26.97 -4.58
N LEU A 56 -9.06 28.13 -4.53
CA LEU A 56 -8.97 29.03 -3.37
C LEU A 56 -9.58 28.41 -2.10
N THR A 57 -10.63 27.61 -2.26
CA THR A 57 -11.27 26.91 -1.13
C THR A 57 -10.46 25.68 -0.71
N CYS A 58 -9.90 24.96 -1.69
CA CYS A 58 -9.15 23.72 -1.50
C CYS A 58 -7.93 23.71 -2.44
N PRO A 59 -6.73 24.13 -1.96
CA PRO A 59 -5.50 24.17 -2.76
C PRO A 59 -5.10 22.81 -3.36
N ASP A 60 -5.63 21.73 -2.81
CA ASP A 60 -5.43 20.34 -3.23
C ASP A 60 -5.97 20.09 -4.64
N LEU A 61 -6.88 20.94 -5.10
CA LEU A 61 -7.50 20.88 -6.43
C LEU A 61 -6.68 21.57 -7.51
N THR A 62 -5.53 22.15 -7.17
CA THR A 62 -4.61 22.74 -8.15
C THR A 62 -4.30 21.81 -9.33
N PRO A 63 -4.03 20.50 -9.17
CA PRO A 63 -3.76 19.60 -10.30
C PRO A 63 -4.94 19.39 -11.27
N LEU A 64 -6.14 19.85 -10.94
CA LEU A 64 -7.34 19.65 -11.74
C LEU A 64 -7.25 20.30 -13.13
N PHE A 65 -6.40 21.31 -13.33
CA PHE A 65 -6.16 21.86 -14.68
C PHE A 65 -5.60 20.79 -15.64
N LEU A 66 -4.75 19.87 -15.15
CA LEU A 66 -4.23 18.77 -15.99
C LEU A 66 -5.35 17.80 -16.37
N VAL A 67 -6.27 17.52 -15.44
CA VAL A 67 -7.46 16.68 -15.71
C VAL A 67 -8.34 17.32 -16.78
N LEU A 68 -8.53 18.65 -16.73
CA LEU A 68 -9.26 19.40 -17.75
C LEU A 68 -8.55 19.37 -19.11
N MET A 69 -7.22 19.37 -19.15
CA MET A 69 -6.47 19.18 -20.41
C MET A 69 -6.74 17.79 -21.02
N VAL A 70 -6.76 16.74 -20.19
CA VAL A 70 -7.09 15.39 -20.64
C VAL A 70 -8.54 15.31 -21.12
N LEU A 71 -9.47 15.92 -20.39
CA LEU A 71 -10.90 15.99 -20.77
C LEU A 71 -11.06 16.63 -22.15
N GLU A 72 -10.44 17.79 -22.37
CA GLU A 72 -10.49 18.52 -23.64
C GLU A 72 -9.86 17.70 -24.78
N GLY A 73 -8.78 16.98 -24.50
CA GLY A 73 -8.14 16.08 -25.46
C GLY A 73 -8.96 14.84 -25.83
N CYS A 74 -9.73 14.30 -24.88
CA CYS A 74 -10.49 13.07 -25.11
C CYS A 74 -11.88 13.32 -25.74
N PHE A 75 -12.57 14.40 -25.35
CA PHE A 75 -13.97 14.61 -25.74
C PHE A 75 -14.20 15.80 -26.68
N PHE A 76 -13.31 16.79 -26.67
CA PHE A 76 -13.52 18.06 -27.39
C PHE A 76 -12.42 18.33 -28.42
N TRP A 77 -11.72 17.29 -28.87
CA TRP A 77 -10.63 17.41 -29.84
C TRP A 77 -11.07 18.11 -31.13
N GLU A 78 -12.28 17.81 -31.61
CA GLU A 78 -12.84 18.30 -32.88
C GLU A 78 -13.53 19.67 -32.75
N VAL A 79 -13.72 20.18 -31.54
CA VAL A 79 -14.46 21.44 -31.32
C VAL A 79 -13.55 22.65 -31.56
N PRO A 80 -13.89 23.56 -32.49
CA PRO A 80 -13.08 24.74 -32.77
C PRO A 80 -12.91 25.62 -31.52
N GLY A 81 -11.74 26.26 -31.39
CA GLY A 81 -11.40 27.12 -30.25
C GLY A 81 -10.84 26.38 -29.02
N ARG A 82 -10.51 25.10 -29.15
CA ARG A 82 -9.93 24.20 -28.12
C ARG A 82 -8.89 24.87 -27.22
N SER A 83 -7.91 25.54 -27.82
CA SER A 83 -6.77 26.09 -27.10
C SER A 83 -7.14 27.34 -26.28
N ARG A 84 -7.95 28.25 -26.84
CA ARG A 84 -8.18 29.59 -26.27
C ARG A 84 -8.90 29.60 -24.92
N ARG A 85 -9.77 28.62 -24.65
CA ARG A 85 -10.56 28.57 -23.41
C ARG A 85 -9.86 27.83 -22.27
N LEU A 86 -8.98 26.89 -22.61
CA LEU A 86 -8.23 26.08 -21.65
C LEU A 86 -6.99 26.82 -21.14
N TRP A 87 -6.34 27.63 -21.98
CA TRP A 87 -5.13 28.37 -21.60
C TRP A 87 -5.26 29.21 -20.33
N PRO A 88 -6.32 30.01 -20.11
CA PRO A 88 -6.46 30.76 -18.86
C PRO A 88 -6.48 29.85 -17.62
N ILE A 89 -7.15 28.70 -17.71
CA ILE A 89 -7.20 27.73 -16.60
C ILE A 89 -5.84 27.10 -16.37
N VAL A 90 -5.11 26.75 -17.44
CA VAL A 90 -3.75 26.18 -17.35
C VAL A 90 -2.76 27.19 -16.77
N ILE A 91 -2.79 28.44 -17.23
CA ILE A 91 -1.92 29.51 -16.73
C ILE A 91 -2.18 29.76 -15.25
N VAL A 92 -3.45 29.92 -14.86
CA VAL A 92 -3.83 30.08 -13.45
C VAL A 92 -3.45 28.86 -12.63
N GLY A 93 -3.66 27.65 -13.15
CA GLY A 93 -3.30 26.41 -12.48
C GLY A 93 -1.81 26.26 -12.25
N LEU A 94 -0.98 26.58 -13.25
CA LEU A 94 0.47 26.61 -13.11
C LEU A 94 0.91 27.67 -12.11
N ALA A 95 0.38 28.89 -12.20
CA ALA A 95 0.71 29.97 -11.27
C ALA A 95 0.36 29.58 -9.83
N MET A 96 -0.84 29.05 -9.59
CA MET A 96 -1.26 28.57 -8.27
C MET A 96 -0.40 27.40 -7.79
N TYR A 97 0.02 26.51 -8.68
CA TYR A 97 0.93 25.41 -8.32
C TYR A 97 2.27 25.93 -7.81
N PHE A 98 2.89 26.89 -8.52
CA PHE A 98 4.15 27.49 -8.09
C PHE A 98 4.00 28.28 -6.78
N ILE A 99 2.93 29.08 -6.65
CA ILE A 99 2.63 29.87 -5.45
C ILE A 99 2.36 28.97 -4.24
N SER A 100 1.68 27.83 -4.45
CA SER A 100 1.31 26.92 -3.36
C SER A 100 2.50 26.21 -2.70
N GLY A 101 3.70 26.25 -3.31
CA GLY A 101 4.88 25.55 -2.82
C GLY A 101 4.79 24.02 -2.89
N GLN A 102 3.73 23.44 -3.47
CA GLN A 102 3.55 21.98 -3.57
C GLN A 102 4.68 21.29 -4.32
N TRP A 103 5.31 21.99 -5.27
CA TRP A 103 6.46 21.50 -6.05
C TRP A 103 7.74 21.38 -5.22
N ALA A 104 7.85 22.14 -4.13
CA ALA A 104 9.00 22.19 -3.24
C ALA A 104 8.87 21.26 -2.02
N MET A 105 7.72 20.60 -1.88
CA MET A 105 7.51 19.62 -0.80
C MET A 105 8.43 18.42 -0.97
N GLU A 106 8.87 17.85 0.15
CA GLU A 106 9.73 16.67 0.14
C GLU A 106 9.05 15.51 -0.58
N GLY A 107 9.74 14.95 -1.58
CA GLY A 107 9.21 13.86 -2.38
C GLY A 107 8.11 14.25 -3.37
N ALA A 108 7.91 15.55 -3.65
CA ALA A 108 6.94 16.04 -4.65
C ALA A 108 7.04 15.36 -6.01
N TRP A 109 8.27 15.00 -6.42
CA TRP A 109 8.58 14.39 -7.71
C TRP A 109 8.99 12.91 -7.60
N GLN A 110 8.89 12.31 -6.41
CA GLN A 110 9.23 10.90 -6.23
C GLN A 110 8.16 10.02 -6.91
N PRO A 111 8.52 9.19 -7.92
CA PRO A 111 7.55 8.38 -8.65
C PRO A 111 6.72 7.46 -7.75
N ALA A 112 7.34 6.92 -6.69
CA ALA A 112 6.63 6.08 -5.73
C ALA A 112 5.47 6.83 -5.04
N ARG A 113 5.69 8.07 -4.57
CA ARG A 113 4.65 8.87 -3.89
C ARG A 113 3.54 9.34 -4.84
N VAL A 114 3.85 9.48 -6.13
CA VAL A 114 2.89 9.86 -7.17
C VAL A 114 2.02 8.67 -7.58
N PHE A 115 2.63 7.53 -7.92
CA PHE A 115 1.95 6.41 -8.58
C PHE A 115 1.46 5.31 -7.62
N VAL A 116 2.17 5.00 -6.54
CA VAL A 116 1.76 3.93 -5.61
C VAL A 116 0.37 4.20 -5.02
N PRO A 117 -0.01 5.44 -4.66
CA PRO A 117 -1.36 5.69 -4.16
C PRO A 117 -2.49 5.40 -5.17
N LEU A 118 -2.21 5.44 -6.48
CA LEU A 118 -3.19 5.00 -7.49
C LEU A 118 -3.42 3.48 -7.45
N TYR A 119 -2.41 2.70 -7.05
CA TYR A 119 -2.56 1.27 -6.82
C TYR A 119 -3.53 1.00 -5.66
N LEU A 120 -3.48 1.80 -4.60
CA LEU A 120 -4.41 1.69 -3.46
C LEU A 120 -5.87 1.91 -3.90
N VAL A 121 -6.12 2.68 -4.97
CA VAL A 121 -7.47 2.82 -5.52
C VAL A 121 -7.99 1.50 -6.11
N LEU A 122 -7.12 0.72 -6.73
CA LEU A 122 -7.43 -0.59 -7.30
C LEU A 122 -7.41 -1.70 -6.24
N TYR A 123 -6.51 -1.60 -5.26
CA TYR A 123 -6.35 -2.55 -4.15
C TYR A 123 -6.49 -1.82 -2.82
N PRO A 124 -7.72 -1.56 -2.37
CA PRO A 124 -7.95 -0.64 -1.27
C PRO A 124 -7.74 -1.30 0.11
N ILE A 125 -7.18 -2.50 0.19
CA ILE A 125 -6.98 -3.21 1.47
C ILE A 125 -5.70 -2.72 2.19
N GLY A 126 -4.88 -1.88 1.52
CA GLY A 126 -3.56 -1.48 2.00
C GLY A 126 -2.52 -2.56 1.72
N LEU A 127 -1.26 -2.25 1.97
CA LEU A 127 -0.15 -3.20 1.89
C LEU A 127 0.26 -3.56 3.32
N LEU A 128 0.57 -4.84 3.55
CA LEU A 128 1.17 -5.24 4.81
C LEU A 128 2.54 -4.55 4.96
N PRO A 129 2.99 -4.22 6.18
CA PRO A 129 4.33 -3.69 6.44
C PRO A 129 5.42 -4.56 5.81
N ASP A 130 5.26 -5.88 5.86
CA ASP A 130 6.20 -6.83 5.26
C ASP A 130 6.24 -6.73 3.73
N THR A 131 5.10 -6.47 3.09
CA THR A 131 5.02 -6.25 1.64
C THR A 131 5.71 -4.95 1.25
N VAL A 132 5.56 -3.89 2.06
CA VAL A 132 6.27 -2.62 1.87
C VAL A 132 7.78 -2.86 2.02
N ALA A 133 8.22 -3.53 3.08
CA ALA A 133 9.63 -3.88 3.30
C ALA A 133 10.20 -4.78 2.19
N PHE A 134 9.38 -5.69 1.63
CA PHE A 134 9.76 -6.51 0.49
C PHE A 134 9.99 -5.67 -0.78
N PHE A 135 9.10 -4.72 -1.09
CA PHE A 135 9.31 -3.82 -2.23
C PHE A 135 10.48 -2.86 -2.02
N GLU A 136 10.75 -2.43 -0.78
CA GLU A 136 11.93 -1.64 -0.46
C GLU A 136 13.24 -2.42 -0.61
N SER A 137 13.23 -3.71 -0.28
CA SER A 137 14.40 -4.59 -0.45
C SER A 137 14.60 -5.01 -1.91
N TRP A 138 13.52 -5.12 -2.69
CA TRP A 138 13.55 -5.42 -4.13
C TRP A 138 12.85 -4.35 -4.98
N PRO A 139 13.42 -3.13 -5.11
CA PRO A 139 12.79 -2.04 -5.86
C PRO A 139 12.51 -2.39 -7.33
N VAL A 140 13.32 -3.27 -7.92
CA VAL A 140 13.18 -3.75 -9.30
C VAL A 140 11.84 -4.45 -9.52
N LEU A 141 11.32 -5.20 -8.53
CA LEU A 141 10.01 -5.83 -8.62
C LEU A 141 8.90 -4.77 -8.65
N GLY A 142 9.03 -3.71 -7.86
CA GLY A 142 8.12 -2.56 -7.90
C GLY A 142 8.12 -1.87 -9.27
N TRP A 143 9.30 -1.61 -9.84
CA TRP A 143 9.43 -1.07 -11.20
C TRP A 143 8.85 -2.02 -12.26
N GLY A 144 9.07 -3.32 -12.13
CA GLY A 144 8.49 -4.34 -13.01
C GLY A 144 6.97 -4.33 -12.99
N CYS A 145 6.36 -4.32 -11.80
CA CYS A 145 4.92 -4.17 -11.63
C CYS A 145 4.40 -2.87 -12.23
N GLY A 146 5.09 -1.75 -11.99
CA GLY A 146 4.74 -0.44 -12.55
C GLY A 146 4.77 -0.44 -14.09
N MET A 147 5.84 -0.96 -14.69
CA MET A 147 5.95 -1.09 -16.15
C MET A 147 4.90 -2.01 -16.74
N MET A 148 4.58 -3.13 -16.08
CA MET A 148 3.52 -4.03 -16.49
C MET A 148 2.15 -3.33 -16.46
N LEU A 149 1.86 -2.56 -15.40
CA LEU A 149 0.62 -1.79 -15.28
C LEU A 149 0.53 -0.70 -16.35
N ILE A 150 1.62 0.00 -16.66
CA ILE A 150 1.68 0.98 -17.74
C ILE A 150 1.42 0.31 -19.10
N ALA A 151 2.08 -0.82 -19.37
CA ALA A 151 1.87 -1.58 -20.59
C ALA A 151 0.41 -2.05 -20.71
N LEU A 152 -0.16 -2.59 -19.63
CA LEU A 152 -1.56 -3.01 -19.58
C LEU A 152 -2.51 -1.82 -19.80
N ALA A 153 -2.28 -0.68 -19.15
CA ALA A 153 -3.02 0.56 -19.34
C ALA A 153 -3.02 1.01 -20.81
N LEU A 154 -1.86 1.03 -21.45
CA LEU A 154 -1.71 1.42 -22.85
C LEU A 154 -2.38 0.42 -23.80
N LEU A 155 -2.28 -0.88 -23.53
CA LEU A 155 -2.97 -1.93 -24.30
C LEU A 155 -4.49 -1.78 -24.17
N LEU A 156 -5.00 -1.57 -22.96
CA LEU A 156 -6.41 -1.37 -22.71
C LEU A 156 -6.92 -0.07 -23.35
N MET A 157 -6.18 1.03 -23.29
CA MET A 157 -6.53 2.28 -23.98
C MET A 157 -6.62 2.08 -25.50
N ARG A 158 -5.59 1.44 -26.10
CA ARG A 158 -5.57 1.15 -27.54
C ARG A 158 -6.68 0.20 -27.97
N GLY A 159 -7.01 -0.76 -27.11
CA GLY A 159 -7.99 -1.77 -27.40
C GLY A 159 -9.42 -1.27 -27.18
N ALA A 160 -9.73 -0.64 -26.05
CA ALA A 160 -11.07 -0.14 -25.71
C ALA A 160 -11.50 0.97 -26.69
N ARG A 161 -10.60 1.89 -27.03
CA ARG A 161 -10.85 3.06 -27.89
C ARG A 161 -12.05 3.92 -27.45
N THR A 162 -12.48 3.82 -26.20
CA THR A 162 -13.52 4.70 -25.65
C THR A 162 -12.87 5.93 -25.03
N PRO A 163 -13.36 7.14 -25.33
CA PRO A 163 -12.80 8.38 -24.77
C PRO A 163 -12.98 8.42 -23.25
N LEU A 164 -14.04 7.79 -22.74
CA LEU A 164 -14.34 7.70 -21.32
C LEU A 164 -13.34 6.83 -20.55
N PHE A 165 -12.90 5.70 -21.13
CA PHE A 165 -11.83 4.88 -20.55
C PHE A 165 -10.51 5.64 -20.46
N THR A 166 -10.13 6.27 -21.57
CA THR A 166 -8.88 7.02 -21.69
C THR A 166 -8.86 8.24 -20.78
N PHE A 167 -9.96 9.01 -20.73
CA PHE A 167 -10.12 10.15 -19.84
C PHE A 167 -10.05 9.74 -18.37
N GLY A 168 -10.76 8.69 -17.97
CA GLY A 168 -10.77 8.26 -16.58
C GLY A 168 -9.38 7.83 -16.10
N LEU A 169 -8.65 7.08 -16.92
CA LEU A 169 -7.31 6.58 -16.59
C LEU A 169 -6.27 7.70 -16.59
N LEU A 170 -6.16 8.45 -17.69
CA LEU A 170 -5.19 9.54 -17.79
C LEU A 170 -5.54 10.68 -16.84
N GLY A 171 -6.82 10.98 -16.63
CA GLY A 171 -7.27 12.00 -15.68
C GLY A 171 -6.85 11.66 -14.25
N ALA A 172 -7.03 10.40 -13.81
CA ALA A 172 -6.59 9.98 -12.47
C ALA A 172 -5.07 10.11 -12.29
N VAL A 173 -4.30 9.72 -13.32
CA VAL A 173 -2.84 9.88 -13.33
C VAL A 173 -2.46 11.36 -13.29
N SER A 174 -3.03 12.18 -14.18
CA SER A 174 -2.78 13.61 -14.28
C SER A 174 -3.07 14.36 -12.99
N PHE A 175 -4.13 14.00 -12.27
CA PHE A 175 -4.44 14.60 -10.98
C PHE A 175 -3.36 14.30 -9.93
N ARG A 176 -2.77 13.10 -9.95
CA ARG A 176 -1.73 12.70 -8.98
C ARG A 176 -0.34 13.22 -9.31
N LEU A 177 -0.01 13.51 -10.57
CA LEU A 177 1.33 13.95 -10.99
C LEU A 177 1.89 15.10 -10.16
N LEU A 178 1.05 16.05 -9.76
CA LEU A 178 1.46 17.24 -9.00
C LEU A 178 1.19 17.14 -7.49
N GLN A 179 0.82 15.96 -6.99
CA GLN A 179 0.48 15.73 -5.58
C GLN A 179 1.47 14.81 -4.86
N GLY A 180 2.67 14.55 -5.41
CA GLY A 180 3.64 13.65 -4.78
C GLY A 180 4.09 14.09 -3.38
N GLY A 181 3.98 15.38 -3.05
CA GLY A 181 4.31 15.93 -1.73
C GLY A 181 3.30 15.53 -0.65
N ARG A 182 2.17 14.96 -1.06
CA ARG A 182 1.13 14.43 -0.17
C ARG A 182 1.01 12.93 -0.39
N GLY A 183 1.80 12.21 0.41
CA GLY A 183 1.78 10.76 0.46
C GLY A 183 0.49 10.23 1.06
N VAL A 184 0.12 9.03 0.64
CA VAL A 184 -0.84 8.19 1.35
C VAL A 184 -0.01 7.10 1.99
N ASP A 185 -0.20 6.86 3.29
CA ASP A 185 0.46 5.73 3.92
C ASP A 185 -0.14 4.43 3.34
N PRO A 186 0.65 3.59 2.66
CA PRO A 186 0.13 2.36 2.06
C PRO A 186 -0.32 1.33 3.10
N VAL A 187 0.13 1.42 4.36
CA VAL A 187 -0.22 0.46 5.42
C VAL A 187 -1.51 0.87 6.12
N THR A 188 -1.55 2.08 6.67
CA THR A 188 -2.72 2.57 7.44
C THR A 188 -3.79 3.21 6.56
N LEU A 189 -3.49 3.45 5.27
CA LEU A 189 -4.30 4.23 4.34
C LEU A 189 -4.50 5.69 4.76
N ALA A 190 -3.71 6.17 5.74
CA ALA A 190 -3.79 7.53 6.22
C ALA A 190 -3.56 8.55 5.11
N GLY A 191 -4.47 9.53 5.03
CA GLY A 191 -4.45 10.55 3.98
C GLY A 191 -5.09 10.09 2.66
N GLY A 192 -5.75 8.92 2.65
CA GLY A 192 -6.44 8.37 1.49
C GLY A 192 -7.52 9.29 0.90
N GLY A 193 -8.04 10.25 1.68
CA GLY A 193 -9.03 11.24 1.21
C GLY A 193 -8.61 12.00 -0.06
N ILE A 194 -7.31 12.19 -0.30
CA ILE A 194 -6.83 12.84 -1.53
C ILE A 194 -7.11 12.01 -2.81
N LEU A 195 -7.39 10.72 -2.66
CA LEU A 195 -7.66 9.78 -3.74
C LEU A 195 -9.13 9.76 -4.18
N VAL A 196 -10.01 10.58 -3.58
CA VAL A 196 -11.44 10.62 -3.94
C VAL A 196 -11.66 11.00 -5.41
N ILE A 197 -10.94 12.00 -5.93
CA ILE A 197 -11.03 12.41 -7.34
C ILE A 197 -10.43 11.34 -8.26
N PRO A 198 -9.20 10.83 -8.04
CA PRO A 198 -8.66 9.70 -8.78
C PRO A 198 -9.60 8.48 -8.80
N LEU A 199 -10.24 8.16 -7.68
CA LEU A 199 -11.22 7.08 -7.57
C LEU A 199 -12.46 7.33 -8.44
N ALA A 200 -12.99 8.56 -8.45
CA ALA A 200 -14.11 8.91 -9.32
C ALA A 200 -13.72 8.79 -10.81
N LEU A 201 -12.53 9.26 -11.18
CA LEU A 201 -12.01 9.18 -12.54
C LEU A 201 -11.74 7.73 -12.97
N LEU A 202 -11.17 6.90 -12.10
CA LEU A 202 -11.00 5.47 -12.36
C LEU A 202 -12.34 4.73 -12.42
N SER A 203 -13.35 5.16 -11.66
CA SER A 203 -14.72 4.62 -11.78
C SER A 203 -15.32 4.93 -13.15
N LEU A 204 -15.08 6.12 -13.69
CA LEU A 204 -15.42 6.43 -15.09
C LEU A 204 -14.64 5.53 -16.04
N ALA A 205 -13.34 5.31 -15.81
CA ALA A 205 -12.56 4.41 -16.65
C ALA A 205 -13.16 3.00 -16.69
N VAL A 206 -13.53 2.45 -15.54
CA VAL A 206 -14.18 1.13 -15.41
C VAL A 206 -15.50 1.10 -16.19
N ALA A 207 -16.35 2.12 -16.05
CA ALA A 207 -17.60 2.21 -16.81
C ALA A 207 -17.36 2.21 -18.34
N GLY A 208 -16.34 2.96 -18.80
CA GLY A 208 -15.93 2.99 -20.22
C GLY A 208 -15.33 1.67 -20.69
N GLY A 209 -14.69 0.92 -19.80
CA GLY A 209 -14.21 -0.44 -20.05
C GLY A 209 -15.36 -1.43 -20.22
N PHE A 210 -16.38 -1.35 -19.37
CA PHE A 210 -17.59 -2.17 -19.51
C PHE A 210 -18.36 -1.84 -20.79
N GLN A 211 -18.49 -0.56 -21.15
CA GLN A 211 -19.06 -0.17 -22.43
C GLN A 211 -18.29 -0.82 -23.60
N ALA A 212 -16.96 -0.72 -23.61
CA ALA A 212 -16.13 -1.33 -24.65
C ALA A 212 -16.29 -2.87 -24.70
N LEU A 213 -16.45 -3.52 -23.54
CA LEU A 213 -16.68 -4.96 -23.44
C LEU A 213 -18.05 -5.38 -24.00
N LEU A 214 -19.08 -4.55 -23.80
CA LEU A 214 -20.41 -4.78 -24.35
C LEU A 214 -20.41 -4.67 -25.87
N GLU A 215 -19.73 -3.66 -26.42
CA GLU A 215 -19.61 -3.39 -27.86
C GLU A 215 -18.74 -4.44 -28.61
N ARG A 216 -17.80 -5.11 -27.92
CA ARG A 216 -16.88 -6.08 -28.54
C ARG A 216 -16.99 -7.48 -27.93
N PRO A 217 -17.86 -8.35 -28.48
CA PRO A 217 -18.09 -9.69 -27.93
C PRO A 217 -16.82 -10.56 -27.81
N ARG A 218 -15.86 -10.39 -28.72
CA ARG A 218 -14.56 -11.11 -28.72
C ARG A 218 -13.75 -10.88 -27.43
N TRP A 219 -13.93 -9.72 -26.80
CA TRP A 219 -13.24 -9.38 -25.55
C TRP A 219 -13.81 -10.13 -24.36
N ARG A 220 -15.09 -10.52 -24.39
CA ARG A 220 -15.76 -11.23 -23.29
C ARG A 220 -15.05 -12.53 -22.95
N ALA A 221 -14.71 -13.34 -23.96
CA ALA A 221 -13.98 -14.58 -23.76
C ALA A 221 -12.57 -14.34 -23.16
N SER A 222 -11.88 -13.27 -23.58
CA SER A 222 -10.55 -12.94 -23.06
C SER A 222 -10.61 -12.45 -21.62
N VAL A 223 -11.59 -11.59 -21.29
CA VAL A 223 -11.81 -11.10 -19.93
C VAL A 223 -12.17 -12.24 -18.99
N VAL A 224 -13.04 -13.16 -19.40
CA VAL A 224 -13.39 -14.35 -18.62
C VAL A 224 -12.15 -15.23 -18.41
N ARG A 225 -11.37 -15.53 -19.45
CA ARG A 225 -10.12 -16.31 -19.29
C ARG A 225 -9.15 -15.65 -18.33
N LEU A 226 -8.97 -14.33 -18.44
CA LEU A 226 -8.06 -13.57 -17.59
C LEU A 226 -8.55 -13.53 -16.14
N SER A 227 -9.85 -13.30 -15.91
CA SER A 227 -10.42 -13.31 -14.57
C SER A 227 -10.37 -14.69 -13.95
N THR A 228 -10.67 -15.75 -14.70
CA THR A 228 -10.51 -17.14 -14.25
C THR A 228 -9.05 -17.44 -13.90
N LEU A 229 -8.09 -17.04 -14.75
CA LEU A 229 -6.66 -17.20 -14.45
C LEU A 229 -6.27 -16.46 -13.16
N PHE A 230 -6.73 -15.22 -12.99
CA PHE A 230 -6.47 -14.45 -11.78
C PHE A 230 -7.07 -15.12 -10.53
N CYS A 231 -8.29 -15.67 -10.64
CA CYS A 231 -8.90 -16.46 -9.56
C CYS A 231 -8.07 -17.71 -9.23
N VAL A 232 -7.57 -18.45 -10.23
CA VAL A 232 -6.72 -19.62 -10.01
C VAL A 232 -5.42 -19.22 -9.30
N VAL A 233 -4.78 -18.13 -9.74
CA VAL A 233 -3.57 -17.60 -9.08
C VAL A 233 -3.89 -17.19 -7.64
N ALA A 234 -5.00 -16.50 -7.39
CA ALA A 234 -5.42 -16.10 -6.06
C ALA A 234 -5.68 -17.31 -5.15
N MET A 235 -6.34 -18.36 -5.67
CA MET A 235 -6.54 -19.62 -4.96
C MET A 235 -5.21 -20.32 -4.66
N ALA A 236 -4.25 -20.31 -5.59
CA ALA A 236 -2.92 -20.86 -5.36
C ALA A 236 -2.17 -20.09 -4.26
N CYS A 237 -2.22 -18.75 -4.27
CA CYS A 237 -1.67 -17.90 -3.20
C CYS A 237 -2.36 -18.15 -1.85
N GLN A 238 -3.68 -18.35 -1.84
CA GLN A 238 -4.41 -18.73 -0.63
C GLN A 238 -4.00 -20.13 -0.14
N GLY A 239 -3.84 -21.09 -1.04
CA GLY A 239 -3.34 -22.43 -0.72
C GLY A 239 -1.94 -22.38 -0.11
N TRP A 240 -1.04 -21.62 -0.70
CA TRP A 240 0.30 -21.35 -0.16
C TRP A 240 0.24 -20.74 1.25
N THR A 241 -0.63 -19.74 1.45
CA THR A 241 -0.84 -19.11 2.76
C THR A 241 -1.39 -20.12 3.78
N ASN A 242 -2.35 -20.96 3.40
CA ASN A 242 -2.88 -22.01 4.26
C ASN A 242 -1.79 -23.02 4.67
N VAL A 243 -0.86 -23.37 3.78
CA VAL A 243 0.29 -24.23 4.11
C VAL A 243 1.17 -23.58 5.18
N HIS A 244 1.48 -22.28 5.05
CA HIS A 244 2.21 -21.55 6.08
C HIS A 244 1.48 -21.56 7.43
N TRP A 245 0.17 -21.34 7.44
CA TRP A 245 -0.65 -21.40 8.65
C TRP A 245 -0.68 -22.79 9.28
N LEU A 246 -0.75 -23.86 8.48
CA LEU A 246 -0.64 -25.24 8.97
C LEU A 246 0.72 -25.49 9.61
N GLN A 247 1.82 -25.07 8.97
CA GLN A 247 3.18 -25.19 9.51
C GLN A 247 3.33 -24.40 10.82
N GLY A 248 2.84 -23.16 10.88
CA GLY A 248 2.84 -22.36 12.10
C GLY A 248 2.01 -23.01 13.21
N GLY A 249 0.83 -23.57 12.88
CA GLY A 249 0.02 -24.34 13.81
C GLY A 249 0.72 -25.57 14.36
N HIS A 250 1.47 -26.31 13.53
CA HIS A 250 2.31 -27.42 13.98
C HIS A 250 3.45 -26.94 14.89
N ALA A 251 4.07 -25.80 14.60
CA ALA A 251 5.11 -25.21 15.44
C ALA A 251 4.58 -24.78 16.81
N VAL A 252 3.42 -24.12 16.87
CA VAL A 252 2.76 -23.74 18.14
C VAL A 252 2.36 -24.97 18.94
N ARG A 253 1.85 -26.03 18.31
CA ARG A 253 1.53 -27.29 19.01
C ARG A 253 2.78 -27.95 19.62
N ARG A 254 3.88 -28.04 18.87
CA ARG A 254 5.15 -28.56 19.36
C ARG A 254 5.68 -27.73 20.53
N PHE A 255 5.63 -26.40 20.40
CA PHE A 255 6.02 -25.49 21.48
C PHE A 255 5.16 -25.68 22.74
N ARG A 256 3.82 -25.76 22.61
CA ARG A 256 2.92 -25.98 23.75
C ARG A 256 3.20 -27.29 24.48
N GLN A 257 3.49 -28.36 23.73
CA GLN A 257 3.88 -29.65 24.32
C GLN A 257 5.20 -29.53 25.11
N ALA A 258 6.23 -28.95 24.51
CA ALA A 258 7.51 -28.71 25.18
C ALA A 258 7.37 -27.81 26.41
N ALA A 259 6.51 -26.78 26.34
CA ALA A 259 6.22 -25.88 27.45
C ALA A 259 5.53 -26.61 28.62
N MET A 260 4.53 -27.46 28.32
CA MET A 260 3.84 -28.27 29.32
C MET A 260 4.77 -29.28 29.98
N GLU A 261 5.60 -29.98 29.21
CA GLU A 261 6.59 -30.90 29.74
C GLU A 261 7.59 -30.19 30.65
N LYS A 262 8.06 -29.00 30.25
CA LYS A 262 8.97 -28.21 31.06
C LYS A 262 8.31 -27.68 32.33
N ALA A 263 7.05 -27.26 32.27
CA ALA A 263 6.28 -26.84 33.44
C ALA A 263 6.04 -28.01 34.42
N ALA A 264 5.80 -29.21 33.91
CA ALA A 264 5.66 -30.41 34.74
C ALA A 264 6.98 -30.77 35.46
N GLN A 265 8.13 -30.56 34.82
CA GLN A 265 9.45 -30.75 35.44
C GLN A 265 9.77 -29.68 36.51
N HIS A 266 9.17 -28.49 36.40
CA HIS A 266 9.46 -27.34 37.26
C HIS A 266 8.16 -26.70 37.79
N PRO A 267 7.39 -27.43 38.63
CA PRO A 267 6.07 -26.98 39.06
C PRO A 267 6.15 -25.67 39.85
N GLY A 268 5.28 -24.70 39.50
CA GLY A 268 5.17 -23.41 40.17
C GLY A 268 6.31 -22.41 39.88
N GLN A 269 7.31 -22.78 39.09
CA GLN A 269 8.37 -21.87 38.69
C GLN A 269 7.94 -21.05 37.46
N LEU A 270 8.32 -19.78 37.43
CA LEU A 270 8.18 -18.95 36.23
C LEU A 270 9.15 -19.46 35.16
N LEU A 271 8.64 -19.71 33.95
CA LEU A 271 9.44 -20.20 32.82
C LEU A 271 9.67 -19.07 31.81
N ALA A 272 10.85 -19.07 31.18
CA ALA A 272 11.17 -18.10 30.13
C ALA A 272 10.88 -18.65 28.73
N VAL A 273 10.18 -17.87 27.90
CA VAL A 273 10.08 -18.07 26.46
C VAL A 273 11.10 -17.15 25.80
N ALA A 274 12.23 -17.71 25.35
CA ALA A 274 13.39 -16.92 24.96
C ALA A 274 14.13 -17.54 23.74
N PRO A 275 14.08 -16.89 22.55
CA PRO A 275 13.32 -15.68 22.24
C PRO A 275 11.81 -15.92 22.13
N ASP A 276 11.02 -14.89 22.43
CA ASP A 276 9.56 -14.92 22.29
C ASP A 276 9.14 -14.59 20.85
N LEU A 277 9.06 -15.61 20.00
CA LEU A 277 8.63 -15.46 18.62
C LEU A 277 7.16 -15.03 18.55
N GLN A 278 6.93 -13.85 17.97
CA GLN A 278 5.62 -13.26 17.73
C GLN A 278 5.07 -13.70 16.36
N TYR A 279 5.86 -13.52 15.31
CA TYR A 279 5.47 -13.83 13.93
C TYR A 279 6.55 -14.68 13.23
N SER A 280 6.10 -15.66 12.47
CA SER A 280 6.93 -16.42 11.52
C SER A 280 6.36 -16.23 10.11
N GLY A 281 7.01 -15.38 9.32
CA GLY A 281 6.44 -14.83 8.10
C GLY A 281 5.15 -14.08 8.41
N THR A 282 4.07 -14.45 7.72
CA THR A 282 2.73 -13.86 7.90
C THR A 282 1.90 -14.52 9.00
N VAL A 283 2.45 -15.53 9.70
CA VAL A 283 1.71 -16.33 10.68
C VAL A 283 2.01 -15.84 12.10
N PRO A 284 0.99 -15.42 12.88
CA PRO A 284 1.16 -15.08 14.29
C PRO A 284 1.32 -16.37 15.10
N VAL A 285 2.53 -16.64 15.58
CA VAL A 285 2.83 -17.81 16.42
C VAL A 285 2.78 -17.47 17.91
N MET A 286 3.17 -16.25 18.29
CA MET A 286 3.03 -15.64 19.61
C MET A 286 3.24 -16.63 20.77
N TYR A 287 4.45 -17.18 20.90
CA TYR A 287 4.67 -18.34 21.76
C TYR A 287 4.32 -18.11 23.23
N SER A 288 4.76 -17.00 23.82
CA SER A 288 4.37 -16.68 25.21
C SER A 288 2.85 -16.59 25.36
N GLN A 289 2.17 -15.86 24.47
CA GLN A 289 0.72 -15.69 24.53
C GLN A 289 -0.04 -17.02 24.30
N SER A 290 0.52 -17.94 23.52
CA SER A 290 -0.10 -19.22 23.20
C SER A 290 -0.27 -20.17 24.40
N VAL A 291 0.48 -19.93 25.49
CA VAL A 291 0.44 -20.71 26.74
C VAL A 291 0.11 -19.87 27.98
N TYR A 292 0.03 -18.54 27.85
CA TYR A 292 -0.22 -17.63 28.96
C TYR A 292 -1.67 -17.70 29.48
N TYR A 293 -2.64 -17.98 28.61
CA TYR A 293 -4.06 -17.98 28.93
C TYR A 293 -4.63 -19.39 29.03
N ASP A 294 -5.62 -19.56 29.91
CA ASP A 294 -6.49 -20.73 29.88
C ASP A 294 -7.33 -20.70 28.59
N THR A 295 -7.31 -21.81 27.87
CA THR A 295 -8.13 -22.00 26.67
C THR A 295 -8.92 -23.30 26.81
N PRO A 296 -9.98 -23.53 26.02
CA PRO A 296 -10.67 -24.82 25.99
C PRO A 296 -9.76 -26.02 25.66
N PHE A 297 -8.52 -25.75 25.21
CA PHE A 297 -7.54 -26.75 24.76
C PHE A 297 -6.26 -26.79 25.61
N SER A 298 -6.07 -25.90 26.60
CA SER A 298 -4.94 -25.97 27.56
C SER A 298 -5.15 -25.13 28.80
N THR A 299 -4.44 -25.49 29.86
CA THR A 299 -4.23 -24.65 31.04
C THR A 299 -3.15 -23.60 30.81
N ALA A 300 -3.30 -22.46 31.47
CA ALA A 300 -2.30 -21.41 31.54
C ALA A 300 -1.02 -21.91 32.22
N LEU A 301 0.13 -21.49 31.69
CA LEU A 301 1.44 -21.76 32.26
C LEU A 301 2.05 -20.45 32.80
N PRO A 302 2.77 -20.49 33.93
CA PRO A 302 3.49 -19.33 34.45
C PRO A 302 4.71 -19.06 33.56
N VAL A 303 4.50 -18.32 32.47
CA VAL A 303 5.56 -17.97 31.51
C VAL A 303 5.79 -16.47 31.43
N THR A 304 7.00 -16.07 31.05
CA THR A 304 7.33 -14.70 30.64
C THR A 304 8.05 -14.72 29.29
N GLY A 305 7.58 -13.88 28.36
CA GLY A 305 8.19 -13.70 27.05
C GLY A 305 9.40 -12.77 27.14
N LEU A 306 10.56 -13.22 26.64
CA LEU A 306 11.79 -12.43 26.59
C LEU A 306 12.22 -12.21 25.15
N MET A 307 12.64 -10.98 24.83
CA MET A 307 13.09 -10.58 23.49
C MET A 307 12.06 -10.95 22.40
N PRO A 308 10.96 -10.18 22.28
CA PRO A 308 9.95 -10.44 21.26
C PRO A 308 10.57 -10.30 19.86
N LEU A 309 10.47 -11.35 19.04
CA LEU A 309 11.03 -11.37 17.69
C LEU A 309 9.98 -11.71 16.64
N SER A 310 10.03 -11.03 15.50
CA SER A 310 9.29 -11.37 14.30
C SER A 310 10.27 -11.70 13.19
N LEU A 311 10.09 -12.85 12.53
CA LEU A 311 10.99 -13.33 11.48
C LEU A 311 10.32 -13.28 10.12
N ALA A 312 11.06 -12.80 9.11
CA ALA A 312 10.74 -13.03 7.72
C ALA A 312 11.38 -14.36 7.27
N MET A 313 10.57 -15.33 6.85
CA MET A 313 11.06 -16.62 6.38
C MET A 313 11.70 -16.53 4.99
N PRO A 314 12.74 -17.33 4.68
CA PRO A 314 13.39 -18.32 5.55
C PRO A 314 14.41 -17.66 6.51
N ALA A 315 14.27 -17.93 7.81
CA ALA A 315 15.20 -17.51 8.84
C ALA A 315 15.43 -18.63 9.86
N THR A 316 16.63 -18.69 10.44
CA THR A 316 16.98 -19.62 11.51
C THR A 316 17.42 -18.83 12.74
N ILE A 317 17.01 -19.30 13.92
CA ILE A 317 17.37 -18.73 15.20
C ILE A 317 18.22 -19.74 15.96
N ASP A 318 19.42 -19.31 16.36
CA ASP A 318 20.30 -20.05 17.24
C ASP A 318 20.41 -19.29 18.57
N VAL A 319 20.02 -19.90 19.69
CA VAL A 319 20.27 -19.32 21.02
C VAL A 319 21.68 -19.70 21.45
N LEU A 320 22.60 -18.72 21.42
CA LEU A 320 24.02 -18.95 21.70
C LEU A 320 24.31 -19.00 23.20
N HIS A 321 23.63 -18.16 23.98
CA HIS A 321 23.79 -18.09 25.42
C HIS A 321 22.47 -17.73 26.10
N TYR A 322 22.18 -18.39 27.21
CA TYR A 322 21.06 -18.06 28.08
C TYR A 322 21.46 -18.24 29.54
N SER A 323 21.37 -17.17 30.32
CA SER A 323 21.55 -17.17 31.77
C SER A 323 20.53 -16.21 32.40
N PRO A 324 20.34 -16.23 33.74
CA PRO A 324 19.50 -15.26 34.42
C PRO A 324 19.92 -13.79 34.22
N GLU A 325 21.16 -13.54 33.78
CA GLU A 325 21.71 -12.19 33.63
C GLU A 325 21.73 -11.73 32.17
N LYS A 326 21.94 -12.65 31.22
CA LYS A 326 22.13 -12.31 29.82
C LYS A 326 21.59 -13.40 28.89
N MET A 327 21.03 -12.96 27.77
CA MET A 327 20.69 -13.81 26.64
C MET A 327 21.36 -13.28 25.37
N THR A 328 21.91 -14.19 24.57
CA THR A 328 22.46 -13.91 23.25
C THR A 328 21.84 -14.83 22.22
N VAL A 329 21.26 -14.24 21.18
CA VAL A 329 20.60 -14.96 20.09
C VAL A 329 21.21 -14.55 18.76
N SER A 330 21.50 -15.52 17.91
CA SER A 330 21.96 -15.33 16.55
C SER A 330 20.81 -15.61 15.58
N VAL A 331 20.42 -14.62 14.79
CA VAL A 331 19.40 -14.74 13.76
C VAL A 331 20.08 -14.73 12.40
N ARG A 332 19.93 -15.81 11.61
CA ARG A 332 20.35 -15.85 10.21
C ARG A 332 19.12 -15.76 9.31
N GLY A 333 19.11 -14.81 8.40
CA GLY A 333 17.98 -14.60 7.48
C GLY A 333 17.91 -13.15 7.01
N TYR A 334 16.79 -12.79 6.38
CA TYR A 334 16.53 -11.40 6.00
C TYR A 334 16.14 -10.58 7.24
N THR A 335 17.12 -9.91 7.85
CA THR A 335 16.91 -9.04 9.01
C THR A 335 16.77 -7.58 8.58
N SER A 336 15.84 -6.84 9.19
CA SER A 336 15.66 -5.40 8.99
C SER A 336 16.63 -4.53 9.80
N ALA A 337 17.48 -5.14 10.65
CA ALA A 337 18.45 -4.41 11.47
C ALA A 337 19.38 -3.57 10.56
N GLU A 338 19.55 -2.30 10.95
CA GLU A 338 20.28 -1.24 10.26
C GLU A 338 21.71 -1.65 9.84
N GLN A 339 21.84 -2.29 8.69
CA GLN A 339 23.10 -2.34 7.96
C GLN A 339 22.98 -1.42 6.75
N GLU A 340 23.75 -0.34 6.81
CA GLU A 340 24.01 0.65 5.75
C GLU A 340 23.71 0.05 4.37
N LYS A 341 22.56 0.41 3.78
CA LYS A 341 22.09 -0.20 2.53
C LYS A 341 23.08 0.23 1.43
N PRO A 342 23.85 -0.69 0.81
CA PRO A 342 24.76 -0.31 -0.26
C PRO A 342 23.94 0.29 -1.41
N ARG A 343 24.48 1.32 -2.07
CA ARG A 343 23.84 1.92 -3.26
C ARG A 343 23.48 0.82 -4.26
N LEU A 344 22.24 0.86 -4.76
CA LEU A 344 21.71 -0.11 -5.72
C LEU A 344 22.64 -0.25 -6.92
N PHE A 345 22.84 -1.49 -7.38
CA PHE A 345 23.71 -1.86 -8.51
C PHE A 345 25.21 -1.58 -8.33
N SER A 346 25.65 -1.13 -7.15
CA SER A 346 27.07 -1.06 -6.83
C SER A 346 27.70 -2.45 -6.77
N ARG A 347 29.03 -2.50 -6.89
CA ARG A 347 29.80 -3.74 -6.69
C ARG A 347 29.50 -4.37 -5.31
N ALA A 348 29.31 -3.54 -4.28
CA ALA A 348 28.93 -3.97 -2.94
C ALA A 348 27.52 -4.59 -2.89
N TRP A 349 26.56 -4.03 -3.63
CA TRP A 349 25.21 -4.62 -3.78
C TRP A 349 25.26 -6.00 -4.44
N TRP A 350 26.05 -6.16 -5.51
CA TRP A 350 26.23 -7.44 -6.19
C TRP A 350 27.00 -8.48 -5.35
N GLN A 351 28.00 -8.05 -4.58
CA GLN A 351 28.75 -8.94 -3.68
C GLN A 351 27.90 -9.39 -2.49
N ARG A 352 27.06 -8.51 -1.93
CA ARG A 352 26.12 -8.86 -0.85
C ARG A 352 25.08 -9.87 -1.31
N ARG A 353 24.62 -9.79 -2.57
CA ARG A 353 23.66 -10.76 -3.14
C ARG A 353 24.15 -12.21 -3.14
N ASN A 354 25.45 -12.42 -3.28
CA ASN A 354 26.05 -13.75 -3.37
C ASN A 354 26.59 -14.27 -2.03
N ARG A 355 26.48 -13.49 -0.95
CA ARG A 355 26.87 -13.90 0.40
C ARG A 355 25.60 -14.13 1.23
N PRO A 356 25.47 -15.26 1.95
CA PRO A 356 24.40 -15.39 2.94
C PRO A 356 24.51 -14.22 3.93
N PRO A 357 23.39 -13.60 4.33
CA PRO A 357 23.43 -12.51 5.30
C PRO A 357 24.15 -13.00 6.57
N GLU A 358 25.09 -12.19 7.06
CA GLU A 358 25.80 -12.52 8.29
C GLU A 358 24.79 -12.61 9.44
N PRO A 359 24.95 -13.59 10.36
CA PRO A 359 24.08 -13.72 11.51
C PRO A 359 24.06 -12.41 12.30
N VAL A 360 22.86 -11.85 12.51
CA VAL A 360 22.69 -10.73 13.44
C VAL A 360 22.67 -11.30 14.85
N ARG A 361 23.60 -10.82 15.68
CA ARG A 361 23.60 -11.13 17.11
C ARG A 361 22.79 -10.09 17.86
N LEU A 362 21.82 -10.58 18.62
CA LEU A 362 20.97 -9.79 19.49
C LEU A 362 21.31 -10.19 20.93
N ASP A 363 21.73 -9.19 21.71
CA ASP A 363 22.04 -9.34 23.13
C ASP A 363 20.95 -8.66 23.95
N LEU A 364 20.49 -9.34 25.01
CA LEU A 364 19.57 -8.80 26.00
C LEU A 364 20.14 -9.06 27.40
N GLU A 365 20.28 -8.00 28.19
CA GLU A 365 20.71 -8.06 29.58
C GLU A 365 19.51 -7.87 30.51
N ALA A 366 19.46 -8.62 31.61
CA ALA A 366 18.32 -8.67 32.53
C ALA A 366 18.17 -7.40 33.38
N GLY A 367 19.23 -6.59 33.49
CA GLY A 367 19.23 -5.38 34.31
C GLY A 367 18.91 -5.69 35.78
N ALA A 368 17.95 -4.97 36.35
CA ALA A 368 17.59 -5.08 37.77
C ALA A 368 16.74 -6.32 38.14
N ARG A 369 16.21 -7.06 37.16
CA ARG A 369 15.36 -8.24 37.40
C ARG A 369 15.89 -9.42 36.60
N PRO A 370 16.44 -10.46 37.25
CA PRO A 370 17.01 -11.61 36.53
C PRO A 370 15.94 -12.33 35.71
N PHE A 371 16.34 -12.86 34.56
CA PHE A 371 15.50 -13.77 33.78
C PHE A 371 15.21 -15.05 34.57
N PRO A 372 14.08 -15.72 34.31
CA PRO A 372 13.80 -17.00 34.93
C PRO A 372 14.91 -18.02 34.66
N ALA A 373 15.26 -18.85 35.65
CA ALA A 373 16.36 -19.81 35.49
C ALA A 373 16.07 -20.90 34.44
N VAL A 374 14.79 -21.19 34.21
CA VAL A 374 14.35 -22.27 33.31
C VAL A 374 13.79 -21.68 32.03
N ARG A 375 14.43 -22.03 30.91
CA ARG A 375 13.99 -21.69 29.55
C ARG A 375 13.20 -22.82 28.93
N ILE A 376 12.12 -22.51 28.23
CA ILE A 376 11.41 -23.45 27.37
C ILE A 376 12.21 -23.60 26.06
N PRO A 377 12.63 -24.82 25.67
CA PRO A 377 13.38 -25.03 24.46
C PRO A 377 12.54 -24.73 23.22
N TYR A 378 13.23 -24.31 22.15
CA TYR A 378 12.68 -24.09 20.83
C TYR A 378 13.46 -24.98 19.86
N GLU A 379 12.77 -25.87 19.12
CA GLU A 379 13.34 -26.74 18.07
C GLU A 379 12.73 -26.44 16.70
#